data_AF-A0AAU3ZFF0-F1
#
_entry.id   AF-A0AAU3ZFF0-F1
#
_cell.length_a   1.000
_cell.length_b   1.000
_cell.length_c   1.000
_cell.angle_alpha   90.00
_cell.angle_beta   90.00
_cell.angle_gamma   90.00
#
_symmetry.space_group_name_H-M   'P 1'
#
loop_
_entity.id
_entity.type
_entity.pdbx_description
1 polymer ?
#
loop_
_entity_poly.entity_id
_entity_poly.type
_entity_poly.pdbx_seq_one_letter_code
_entity_poly.pdbx_strand_id
1 'polypeptide(L)'
;MLIHYFGSKEQLFVEIVRTSERRQCDLLSGLHLEPGLSPADIARRLWQQLTDPQLAGQERLFFEICGHALRGRPEAVPVLEGLVKDWLEPLVAAEVSAGADPAVARRRARMGLATVRGLLLDLLATGDRAGVDAAMEEFLRLYYGSE
;
A
#
# COMPACT_ATOMS: atom_id res chain seq x y z
N MET A 1 -1.67 -9.18 29.95
CA MET A 1 -0.40 -9.53 29.28
C MET A 1 -0.72 -9.94 27.85
N LEU A 2 -0.07 -9.37 26.83
CA LEU A 2 -0.43 -9.42 25.39
C LEU A 2 -0.88 -10.79 24.85
N ILE A 3 -0.37 -11.88 25.43
CA ILE A 3 -0.75 -13.28 25.15
C ILE A 3 -2.25 -13.54 25.36
N HIS A 4 -2.91 -12.89 26.32
CA HIS A 4 -4.36 -13.06 26.56
C HIS A 4 -5.24 -12.38 25.50
N TYR A 5 -4.72 -11.37 24.79
CA TYR A 5 -5.46 -10.65 23.75
C TYR A 5 -5.15 -11.16 22.35
N PHE A 6 -3.91 -11.60 22.12
CA PHE A 6 -3.44 -11.99 20.81
C PHE A 6 -3.15 -13.47 20.68
N GLY A 7 -3.11 -14.26 21.75
CA GLY A 7 -2.78 -15.69 21.70
C GLY A 7 -1.28 -15.98 21.54
N SER A 8 -0.59 -15.29 20.63
CA SER A 8 0.86 -15.39 20.43
C SER A 8 1.51 -14.07 20.01
N LYS A 9 2.85 -14.04 20.00
CA LYS A 9 3.64 -12.91 19.50
C LYS A 9 3.44 -12.69 17.99
N GLU A 10 3.31 -13.77 17.25
CA GLU A 10 3.13 -13.78 15.80
C GLU A 10 1.75 -13.23 15.43
N GLN A 11 0.71 -13.60 16.19
CA GLN A 11 -0.62 -13.02 16.04
C GLN A 11 -0.64 -11.52 16.36
N LEU A 12 0.14 -11.07 17.36
CA LEU A 12 0.34 -9.63 17.59
C LEU A 12 0.98 -8.94 16.38
N PHE A 13 2.00 -9.54 15.75
CA PHE A 13 2.63 -8.97 14.55
C PHE A 13 1.67 -8.89 13.36
N VAL A 14 0.85 -9.92 13.14
CA VAL A 14 -0.21 -9.88 12.12
C VAL A 14 -1.19 -8.73 12.38
N GLU A 15 -1.61 -8.52 13.62
CA GLU A 15 -2.53 -7.42 13.96
C GLU A 15 -1.88 -6.04 13.86
N ILE A 16 -0.58 -5.91 14.15
CA ILE A 16 0.19 -4.69 13.89
C ILE A 16 0.19 -4.38 12.39
N VAL A 17 0.50 -5.37 11.56
CA VAL A 17 0.51 -5.22 10.09
C VAL A 17 -0.88 -4.85 9.57
N ARG A 18 -1.93 -5.58 9.96
CA ARG A 18 -3.31 -5.26 9.56
C ARG A 18 -3.73 -3.85 10.00
N THR A 19 -3.33 -3.42 11.19
CA THR A 19 -3.64 -2.07 11.68
C THR A 19 -2.88 -0.99 10.91
N SER A 20 -1.61 -1.24 10.58
CA SER A 20 -0.82 -0.39 9.69
C SER A 20 -1.51 -0.19 8.34
N GLU A 21 -1.85 -1.30 7.69
CA GLU A 21 -2.48 -1.32 6.38
C GLU A 21 -3.82 -0.56 6.38
N ARG A 22 -4.67 -0.78 7.39
CA ARG A 22 -5.91 -0.03 7.56
C ARG A 22 -5.67 1.48 7.66
N ARG A 23 -4.71 1.92 8.48
CA ARG A 23 -4.39 3.36 8.62
C ARG A 23 -3.93 3.97 7.30
N GLN A 24 -3.17 3.23 6.49
CA GLN A 24 -2.71 3.69 5.18
C GLN A 24 -3.86 3.76 4.17
N CYS A 25 -4.79 2.79 4.17
CA CYS A 25 -6.02 2.86 3.39
C CYS A 25 -6.93 4.03 3.83
N ASP A 26 -7.05 4.28 5.13
CA ASP A 26 -7.83 5.39 5.68
C ASP A 26 -7.23 6.74 5.24
N LEU A 27 -5.89 6.86 5.29
CA LEU A 27 -5.16 8.02 4.77
C LEU A 27 -5.44 8.25 3.28
N LEU A 28 -5.35 7.19 2.47
CA LEU A 28 -5.67 7.27 1.04
C LEU A 28 -7.10 7.76 0.83
N SER A 29 -8.06 7.20 1.58
CA SER A 29 -9.47 7.58 1.49
C SER A 29 -9.68 9.04 1.89
N GLY A 30 -8.99 9.51 2.94
CA GLY A 30 -9.00 10.91 3.37
C GLY A 30 -8.45 11.86 2.30
N LEU A 31 -7.33 11.51 1.66
CA LEU A 31 -6.74 12.32 0.59
C LEU A 31 -7.67 12.47 -0.62
N HIS A 32 -8.47 11.45 -0.96
CA HIS A 32 -9.46 11.54 -2.03
C HIS A 32 -10.64 12.48 -1.72
N LEU A 33 -10.89 12.77 -0.44
CA LEU A 33 -11.93 13.71 -0.02
C LEU A 33 -11.44 15.17 0.00
N GLU A 34 -10.13 15.40 -0.10
CA GLU A 34 -9.58 16.76 -0.14
C GLU A 34 -9.89 17.43 -1.49
N PRO A 35 -10.60 18.57 -1.49
CA PRO A 35 -10.94 19.25 -2.72
C PRO A 35 -9.71 19.88 -3.38
N GLY A 36 -9.62 19.76 -4.71
CA GLY A 36 -8.63 20.47 -5.53
C GLY A 36 -7.30 19.75 -5.73
N LEU A 37 -7.13 18.52 -5.24
CA LEU A 37 -5.98 17.70 -5.57
C LEU A 37 -6.22 16.90 -6.85
N SER A 38 -5.21 16.90 -7.73
CA SER A 38 -5.19 15.99 -8.86
C SER A 38 -4.97 14.54 -8.38
N PRO A 39 -5.42 13.52 -9.12
CA PRO A 39 -5.11 12.12 -8.80
C PRO A 39 -3.61 11.84 -8.65
N ALA A 40 -2.77 12.49 -9.47
CA ALA A 40 -1.32 12.38 -9.37
C ALA A 40 -0.78 12.97 -8.06
N ASP A 41 -1.32 14.10 -7.59
CA ASP A 41 -0.92 14.69 -6.31
C ASP A 41 -1.35 13.85 -5.10
N ILE A 42 -2.53 13.23 -5.16
CA ILE A 42 -2.98 12.28 -4.13
C ILE A 42 -2.00 11.11 -4.04
N ALA A 43 -1.64 10.52 -5.19
CA ALA A 43 -0.70 9.40 -5.23
C ALA A 43 0.71 9.80 -4.75
N ARG A 44 1.18 11.00 -5.12
CA ARG A 44 2.46 11.56 -4.64
C ARG A 44 2.47 11.76 -3.13
N ARG A 45 1.39 12.31 -2.56
CA ARG A 45 1.26 12.48 -1.10
C ARG A 45 1.23 11.13 -0.38
N LEU A 46 0.47 10.16 -0.91
CA LEU A 46 0.48 8.80 -0.37
C LEU A 46 1.90 8.22 -0.38
N TRP A 47 2.61 8.34 -1.50
CA TRP A 47 3.99 7.86 -1.63
C TRP A 47 4.93 8.47 -0.60
N GLN A 48 4.87 9.78 -0.40
CA GLN A 48 5.68 10.46 0.62
C GLN A 48 5.43 9.93 2.03
N GLN A 49 4.17 9.62 2.36
CA GLN A 49 3.79 9.06 3.65
C GLN A 49 4.28 7.62 3.80
N LEU A 50 4.08 6.77 2.79
CA LEU A 50 4.53 5.37 2.80
C LEU A 50 6.05 5.22 2.88
N THR A 51 6.79 6.21 2.36
CA THR A 51 8.26 6.22 2.35
C THR A 51 8.88 7.00 3.52
N ASP A 52 8.10 7.40 4.51
CA ASP A 52 8.64 8.04 5.71
C ASP A 52 9.63 7.08 6.41
N PRO A 53 10.89 7.51 6.66
CA PRO A 53 11.88 6.69 7.37
C PRO A 53 11.40 6.17 8.73
N GLN A 54 10.48 6.89 9.41
CA GLN A 54 9.88 6.46 10.67
C GLN A 54 9.01 5.22 10.51
N LEU A 55 8.42 5.00 9.32
CA LEU A 55 7.59 3.83 9.01
C LEU A 55 8.40 2.66 8.46
N ALA A 56 9.68 2.85 8.12
CA ALA A 56 10.51 1.81 7.49
C ALA A 56 10.61 0.50 8.32
N GLY A 57 10.53 0.57 9.65
CA GLY A 57 10.48 -0.62 10.51
C GLY A 57 9.18 -1.42 10.34
N GLN A 58 8.06 -0.71 10.21
CA GLN A 58 6.73 -1.29 10.01
C GLN A 58 6.60 -1.92 8.61
N GLU A 59 7.11 -1.26 7.59
CA GLU A 59 7.12 -1.79 6.22
C GLU A 59 7.99 -3.05 6.08
N ARG A 60 9.14 -3.12 6.77
CA ARG A 60 9.95 -4.36 6.82
C ARG A 60 9.16 -5.51 7.45
N LEU A 61 8.48 -5.25 8.57
CA LEU A 61 7.63 -6.23 9.23
C LEU A 61 6.48 -6.70 8.31
N PHE A 62 5.86 -5.77 7.57
CA PHE A 62 4.84 -6.09 6.57
C PHE A 62 5.36 -7.14 5.57
N PHE A 63 6.51 -6.89 4.94
CA PHE A 63 7.08 -7.81 3.94
C PHE A 63 7.51 -9.15 4.56
N GLU A 64 8.08 -9.14 5.77
CA GLU A 64 8.45 -10.36 6.49
C GLU A 64 7.24 -11.26 6.76
N ILE A 65 6.15 -10.67 7.29
CA ILE A 65 4.93 -11.40 7.62
C ILE A 65 4.22 -11.89 6.36
N CYS A 66 4.20 -11.09 5.28
CA CYS A 66 3.72 -11.54 3.97
C CYS A 66 4.53 -12.74 3.47
N GLY A 67 5.86 -12.69 3.57
CA GLY A 67 6.73 -13.80 3.19
C GLY A 67 6.47 -15.07 4.00
N HIS A 68 6.22 -14.94 5.31
CA HIS A 68 5.83 -16.07 6.16
C HIS A 68 4.48 -16.66 5.77
N ALA A 69 3.49 -15.81 5.51
CA ALA A 69 2.16 -16.21 5.09
C ALA A 69 2.19 -16.96 3.75
N LEU A 70 2.97 -16.45 2.77
CA LEU A 70 3.15 -17.09 1.46
C LEU A 70 3.87 -18.45 1.55
N ARG A 71 4.68 -18.68 2.60
CA ARG A 71 5.25 -20.01 2.90
C ARG A 71 4.30 -20.92 3.69
N GLY A 72 3.06 -20.49 3.94
CA GLY A 72 2.04 -21.30 4.59
C GLY A 72 2.18 -21.39 6.11
N ARG A 73 2.87 -20.44 6.76
CA ARG A 73 2.92 -20.40 8.23
C ARG A 73 1.53 -20.08 8.80
N PRO A 74 0.89 -20.99 9.56
CA PRO A 74 -0.51 -20.86 9.96
C PRO A 74 -0.84 -19.54 10.66
N GLU A 75 0.07 -19.07 11.51
CA GLU A 75 -0.06 -17.84 12.27
C GLU A 75 0.01 -16.57 11.41
N ALA A 76 0.65 -16.63 10.24
CA ALA A 76 0.84 -15.49 9.34
C ALA A 76 -0.18 -15.46 8.19
N VAL A 77 -0.74 -16.62 7.78
CA VAL A 77 -1.75 -16.73 6.70
C VAL A 77 -2.88 -15.70 6.79
N PRO A 78 -3.45 -15.39 7.97
CA PRO A 78 -4.51 -14.39 8.07
C PRO A 78 -4.12 -13.00 7.54
N VAL A 79 -2.84 -12.63 7.53
CA VAL A 79 -2.40 -11.33 6.98
C VAL A 79 -2.79 -11.14 5.51
N LEU A 80 -2.92 -12.24 4.75
CA LEU A 80 -3.24 -12.20 3.31
C LEU A 80 -4.73 -11.92 3.05
N GLU A 81 -5.59 -12.15 4.06
CA GLU A 81 -7.00 -11.82 3.99
C GLU A 81 -7.16 -10.30 3.90
N GLY A 82 -7.86 -9.81 2.88
CA GLY A 82 -8.09 -8.38 2.69
C GLY A 82 -6.89 -7.61 2.15
N LEU A 83 -5.66 -8.09 2.35
CA LEU A 83 -4.41 -7.38 2.03
C LEU A 83 -4.42 -6.61 0.70
N VAL A 84 -4.80 -7.27 -0.39
CA VAL A 84 -4.87 -6.62 -1.70
C VAL A 84 -6.27 -6.07 -1.98
N LYS A 85 -7.31 -6.72 -1.45
CA LYS A 85 -8.70 -6.36 -1.73
C LYS A 85 -9.04 -4.98 -1.13
N ASP A 86 -8.64 -4.73 0.11
CA ASP A 86 -8.97 -3.54 0.89
C ASP A 86 -8.33 -2.28 0.30
N TRP A 87 -7.15 -2.42 -0.33
CA TRP A 87 -6.54 -1.36 -1.12
C TRP A 87 -7.20 -1.17 -2.49
N LEU A 88 -7.61 -2.26 -3.13
CA LEU A 88 -8.17 -2.18 -4.48
C LEU A 88 -9.53 -1.52 -4.54
N GLU A 89 -10.39 -1.75 -3.56
CA GLU A 89 -11.74 -1.17 -3.56
C GLU A 89 -11.74 0.37 -3.66
N PRO A 90 -11.01 1.12 -2.80
CA PRO A 90 -10.95 2.57 -2.91
C PRO A 90 -10.25 3.03 -4.20
N LEU A 91 -9.19 2.36 -4.64
CA LEU A 91 -8.49 2.70 -5.89
C LEU A 91 -9.37 2.50 -7.13
N VAL A 92 -10.17 1.43 -7.17
CA VAL A 92 -11.14 1.20 -8.25
C VAL A 92 -12.24 2.24 -8.22
N ALA A 93 -12.74 2.60 -7.04
CA ALA A 93 -13.75 3.64 -6.92
C ALA A 93 -13.24 4.99 -7.45
N ALA A 94 -11.98 5.34 -7.20
CA ALA A 94 -11.35 6.55 -7.72
C ALA A 94 -11.19 6.54 -9.25
N GLU A 95 -10.79 5.42 -9.85
CA GLU A 95 -10.70 5.29 -11.31
C GLU A 95 -12.09 5.38 -11.98
N VAL A 96 -13.10 4.75 -11.37
CA VAL A 96 -14.48 4.80 -11.88
C VAL A 96 -15.07 6.21 -11.75
N SER A 97 -14.81 6.93 -10.65
CA SER A 97 -15.26 8.32 -10.50
C SER A 97 -14.59 9.26 -11.49
N ALA A 98 -13.36 8.94 -11.94
CA ALA A 98 -12.67 9.60 -13.03
C ALA A 98 -13.16 9.19 -14.43
N GLY A 99 -14.18 8.34 -14.53
CA GLY A 99 -14.84 7.95 -15.79
C GLY A 99 -14.30 6.70 -16.46
N ALA A 100 -13.43 5.92 -15.80
CA ALA A 100 -12.95 4.66 -16.36
C ALA A 100 -14.03 3.56 -16.33
N ASP A 101 -14.04 2.70 -17.34
CA ASP A 101 -14.80 1.44 -17.31
C ASP A 101 -14.39 0.59 -16.08
N PRO A 102 -15.33 -0.04 -15.36
CA PRO A 102 -15.01 -0.80 -14.14
C PRO A 102 -13.96 -1.90 -14.31
N ALA A 103 -13.94 -2.59 -15.45
CA ALA A 103 -12.94 -3.63 -15.69
C ALA A 103 -11.56 -3.02 -15.96
N VAL A 104 -11.51 -1.88 -16.67
CA VAL A 104 -10.28 -1.09 -16.87
C VAL A 104 -9.76 -0.55 -15.54
N ALA A 105 -10.64 0.09 -14.74
CA ALA A 105 -10.35 0.62 -13.42
C ALA A 105 -9.70 -0.43 -12.51
N ARG A 106 -10.25 -1.64 -12.47
CA ARG A 106 -9.70 -2.75 -11.67
C ARG A 106 -8.29 -3.17 -12.09
N ARG A 107 -7.99 -3.17 -13.39
CA ARG A 107 -6.64 -3.49 -13.89
C ARG A 107 -5.66 -2.38 -13.56
N ARG A 108 -6.05 -1.13 -13.76
CA ARG A 108 -5.24 0.06 -13.46
C ARG A 108 -4.92 0.18 -11.97
N ALA A 109 -5.93 0.10 -11.11
CA ALA A 109 -5.77 0.09 -9.66
C ALA A 109 -4.81 -1.00 -9.17
N ARG A 110 -4.91 -2.22 -9.73
CA ARG A 110 -3.98 -3.31 -9.38
C ARG A 110 -2.55 -3.03 -9.85
N MET A 111 -2.38 -2.45 -11.03
CA MET A 111 -1.06 -2.06 -11.53
C MET A 111 -0.42 -0.97 -10.66
N GLY A 112 -1.19 0.05 -10.26
CA GLY A 112 -0.72 1.10 -9.36
C GLY A 112 -0.30 0.55 -8.00
N LEU A 113 -1.17 -0.24 -7.36
CA LEU A 113 -0.85 -0.87 -6.08
C LEU A 113 0.41 -1.77 -6.16
N ALA A 114 0.53 -2.57 -7.22
CA ALA A 114 1.70 -3.42 -7.42
C ALA A 114 2.98 -2.61 -7.60
N THR A 115 2.92 -1.50 -8.34
CA THR A 115 4.06 -0.60 -8.56
C THR A 115 4.53 0.03 -7.25
N VAL A 116 3.60 0.59 -6.46
CA VAL A 116 3.91 1.18 -5.15
C VAL A 116 4.57 0.15 -4.23
N ARG A 117 4.01 -1.07 -4.12
CA ARG A 117 4.59 -2.13 -3.29
C ARG A 117 5.97 -2.58 -3.77
N GLY A 118 6.18 -2.65 -5.08
CA GLY A 118 7.49 -2.96 -5.66
C GLY A 118 8.54 -1.91 -5.31
N LEU A 119 8.20 -0.62 -5.46
CA LEU A 119 9.10 0.49 -5.15
C LEU A 119 9.39 0.61 -3.64
N LEU A 120 8.41 0.31 -2.77
CA LEU A 120 8.66 0.22 -1.33
C LEU A 120 9.64 -0.90 -0.99
N LEU A 121 9.48 -2.08 -1.59
CA LEU A 121 10.41 -3.18 -1.38
C LEU A 121 11.82 -2.84 -1.89
N ASP A 122 11.92 -2.21 -3.06
CA ASP A 122 13.18 -1.70 -3.60
C ASP A 122 13.86 -0.76 -2.61
N LEU A 123 13.14 0.29 -2.16
CA LEU A 123 13.67 1.25 -1.19
C LEU A 123 14.22 0.58 0.07
N LEU A 124 13.49 -0.40 0.61
CA LEU A 124 13.92 -1.13 1.79
C LEU A 124 15.15 -2.02 1.56
N ALA A 125 15.29 -2.55 0.34
CA ALA A 125 16.39 -3.43 -0.04
C ALA A 125 17.66 -2.67 -0.42
N THR A 126 17.53 -1.52 -1.09
CA THR A 126 18.65 -0.76 -1.67
C THR A 126 19.00 0.49 -0.87
N GLY A 127 18.02 1.08 -0.18
CA GLY A 127 18.15 2.40 0.44
C GLY A 127 18.21 3.56 -0.57
N ASP A 128 18.03 3.29 -1.87
CA ASP A 128 18.11 4.31 -2.92
C ASP A 128 16.84 5.16 -2.98
N ARG A 129 16.73 6.09 -2.03
CA ARG A 129 15.59 7.01 -1.94
C ARG A 129 15.38 7.83 -3.21
N ALA A 130 16.46 8.34 -3.79
CA ALA A 130 16.37 9.18 -4.98
C ALA A 130 15.90 8.37 -6.20
N GLY A 131 16.41 7.15 -6.36
CA GLY A 131 16.01 6.26 -7.45
C GLY A 131 14.53 5.87 -7.38
N VAL A 132 14.03 5.46 -6.22
CA VAL A 132 12.61 5.08 -6.09
C VAL A 132 11.66 6.26 -6.22
N ASP A 133 12.05 7.46 -5.76
CA ASP A 133 11.25 8.67 -5.94
C ASP A 133 11.18 9.04 -7.42
N ALA A 134 12.31 9.00 -8.14
CA ALA A 134 12.32 9.25 -9.58
C ALA A 134 11.48 8.23 -10.36
N ALA A 135 11.54 6.94 -9.99
CA ALA A 135 10.72 5.90 -10.59
C ALA A 135 9.23 6.09 -10.31
N MET A 136 8.87 6.54 -9.10
CA MET A 136 7.48 6.89 -8.76
C MET A 136 6.98 8.06 -9.62
N GLU A 137 7.75 9.13 -9.76
CA GLU A 137 7.37 10.27 -10.59
C GLU A 137 7.19 9.88 -12.07
N GLU A 138 8.08 9.05 -12.61
CA GLU A 138 7.95 8.53 -13.97
C GLU A 138 6.70 7.64 -14.11
N PHE A 139 6.41 6.80 -13.12
CA PHE A 139 5.18 6.02 -13.09
C PHE A 139 3.94 6.92 -13.09
N LEU A 140 3.89 7.95 -12.24
CA LEU A 140 2.75 8.89 -12.18
C LEU A 140 2.53 9.59 -13.53
N ARG A 141 3.61 10.03 -14.19
CA ARG A 141 3.58 10.64 -15.52
C ARG A 141 2.99 9.70 -16.57
N LEU A 142 3.38 8.42 -16.57
CA LEU A 142 2.87 7.41 -17.50
C LEU A 142 1.43 6.99 -17.17
N TYR A 143 1.07 6.96 -15.88
CA TYR A 143 -0.20 6.45 -15.40
C TYR A 143 -1.35 7.44 -15.60
N TYR A 144 -1.14 8.72 -15.26
CA TYR A 144 -2.15 9.77 -15.41
C TYR A 144 -2.05 10.51 -16.75
N GLY A 145 -1.01 10.23 -17.54
CA GLY A 145 -0.71 10.92 -18.78
C GLY A 145 0.08 12.21 -18.54
N SER A 146 0.91 12.58 -19.51
CA SER A 146 1.43 13.94 -19.62
C SER A 146 0.30 14.84 -20.13
N GLU A 147 -0.02 15.90 -19.38
CA GLU A 147 -0.70 17.07 -19.95
C GLU A 147 0.01 17.55 -21.23
#